data_AF-A0A1H6V9P2-F1
#
_entry.id   AF-A0A1H6V9P2-F1
#
_cell.length_a   1.000
_cell.length_b   1.000
_cell.length_c   1.000
_cell.angle_alpha   90.00
_cell.angle_beta   90.00
_cell.angle_gamma   90.00
#
_symmetry.space_group_name_H-M   'P 1'
#
loop_
_entity.id
_entity.type
_entity.pdbx_description
1 polymer ?
#
loop_
_entity_poly.entity_id
_entity_poly.type
_entity_poly.pdbx_seq_one_letter_code
_entity_poly.pdbx_strand_id
1 'polypeptide(L)'
;MVKYIGDVTKEFGIESHTLRNWEDRGLIGDVEQDFVHGRMYTDEQIERIKTIQEVITAQREKGMKRTDYREVEDILLDRFGGMIVERQENIPATPETFINLLKKLEKQEQANEQLKELLMTMAKSQVEGNDRIHQALVENTAKQEEEMKEIREVREMIIGLNKDLPARTSEALRKGLPEAPAISKEQADTVIKENQSLKQEVQLMKKVLDEVLLQIEEDREKQASFQAAPAEEQKKGFFARIFG
;
A
#
# COMPACT_ATOMS: atom_id res chain seq x y z
N MET A 1 21.47 -31.54 8.55
CA MET A 1 21.74 -32.97 8.80
C MET A 1 20.45 -33.58 9.32
N VAL A 2 20.21 -34.88 9.11
CA VAL A 2 19.01 -35.56 9.63
C VAL A 2 19.47 -36.56 10.68
N LYS A 3 18.84 -36.55 11.86
CA LYS A 3 19.11 -37.51 12.94
C LYS A 3 17.89 -38.37 13.19
N TYR A 4 18.11 -39.66 13.47
CA TYR A 4 17.01 -40.57 13.80
C TYR A 4 16.73 -40.59 15.29
N ILE A 5 15.53 -41.02 15.68
CA ILE A 5 15.15 -41.12 17.10
C ILE A 5 16.17 -41.88 17.96
N GLY A 6 16.78 -42.93 17.42
CA GLY A 6 17.82 -43.69 18.14
C GLY A 6 19.07 -42.87 18.46
N ASP A 7 19.42 -41.93 17.59
CA ASP A 7 20.59 -41.06 17.77
C ASP A 7 20.26 -39.92 18.73
N VAL A 8 19.09 -39.30 18.57
CA VAL A 8 18.60 -38.21 19.42
C VAL A 8 18.45 -38.66 20.88
N THR A 9 17.83 -39.83 21.11
CA THR A 9 17.62 -40.37 22.46
C THR A 9 18.95 -40.64 23.18
N LYS A 10 19.96 -41.14 22.46
CA LYS A 10 21.31 -41.37 23.00
C LYS A 10 22.07 -40.08 23.27
N GLU A 11 22.01 -39.13 22.33
CA GLU A 11 22.76 -37.88 22.39
C GLU A 11 22.28 -36.98 23.53
N PHE A 12 20.97 -36.86 23.70
CA PHE A 12 20.38 -35.96 24.70
C PHE A 12 19.96 -36.68 26.00
N GLY A 13 20.09 -38.01 26.06
CA GLY A 13 19.68 -38.79 27.22
C GLY A 13 18.17 -38.75 27.48
N ILE A 14 17.37 -38.60 26.43
CA ILE A 14 15.92 -38.48 26.50
C ILE A 14 15.28 -39.81 26.12
N GLU A 15 14.32 -40.28 26.91
CA GLU A 15 13.60 -41.50 26.60
C GLU A 15 12.68 -41.32 25.38
N SER A 16 12.61 -42.33 24.51
CA SER A 16 11.85 -42.24 23.25
C SER A 16 10.37 -41.86 23.42
N HIS A 17 9.75 -42.24 24.55
CA HIS A 17 8.36 -41.89 24.83
C HIS A 17 8.21 -40.43 25.25
N THR A 18 9.24 -39.83 25.87
CA THR A 18 9.26 -38.42 26.24
C THR A 18 9.35 -37.55 24.99
N LEU A 19 10.22 -37.92 24.03
CA LEU A 19 10.26 -37.27 22.72
C LEU A 19 8.89 -37.33 22.02
N ARG A 20 8.26 -38.51 21.96
CA ARG A 20 6.92 -38.66 21.36
C ARG A 20 5.88 -37.76 22.03
N ASN A 21 5.87 -37.67 23.36
CA ASN A 21 4.97 -36.76 24.07
C ASN A 21 5.21 -35.29 23.70
N TRP A 22 6.45 -34.88 23.45
CA TRP A 22 6.75 -33.52 22.97
C TRP A 22 6.31 -33.31 21.51
N GLU A 23 6.36 -34.35 20.67
CA GLU A 23 5.79 -34.34 19.31
C GLU A 23 4.27 -34.18 19.34
N ASP A 24 3.60 -34.98 20.17
CA ASP A 24 2.13 -34.98 20.31
C ASP A 24 1.63 -33.60 20.81
N ARG A 25 2.40 -32.93 21.66
CA ARG A 25 2.15 -31.55 22.12
C ARG A 25 2.52 -30.48 21.09
N GLY A 26 3.09 -30.85 19.95
CA GLY A 26 3.51 -29.92 18.91
C GLY A 26 4.79 -29.12 19.21
N LEU A 27 5.49 -29.36 20.33
CA LEU A 27 6.66 -28.57 20.75
C LEU A 27 7.83 -28.67 19.74
N ILE A 28 7.97 -29.84 19.11
CA ILE A 28 9.03 -30.13 18.13
C ILE A 28 8.58 -29.77 16.71
N GLY A 29 7.27 -29.67 16.45
CA GLY A 29 6.70 -29.51 15.12
C GLY A 29 6.51 -30.84 14.37
N ASP A 30 6.37 -30.77 13.05
CA ASP A 30 6.06 -31.94 12.23
C ASP A 30 7.27 -32.84 11.98
N VAL A 31 7.30 -33.98 12.67
CA VAL A 31 8.34 -35.00 12.51
C VAL A 31 8.01 -35.92 11.34
N GLU A 32 8.93 -36.02 10.39
CA GLU A 32 8.85 -36.95 9.26
C GLU A 32 9.23 -38.37 9.69
N GLN A 33 8.74 -39.35 8.93
CA GLN A 33 9.02 -40.76 9.18
C GLN A 33 9.57 -41.42 7.91
N ASP A 34 10.74 -42.05 8.05
CA ASP A 34 11.30 -42.98 7.09
C ASP A 34 10.79 -44.41 7.37
N PHE A 35 10.63 -45.19 6.31
CA PHE A 35 10.19 -46.58 6.35
C PHE A 35 11.23 -47.52 6.98
N VAL A 36 12.52 -47.17 6.92
CA VAL A 36 13.61 -48.04 7.37
C VAL A 36 14.00 -47.75 8.83
N HIS A 37 14.18 -46.48 9.19
CA HIS A 37 14.73 -46.09 10.48
C HIS A 37 13.71 -45.38 11.41
N GLY A 38 12.49 -45.13 10.90
CA GLY A 38 11.43 -44.49 11.67
C GLY A 38 11.55 -42.97 11.67
N ARG A 39 11.37 -42.35 12.84
CA ARG A 39 11.26 -40.88 12.96
C ARG A 39 12.59 -40.18 12.66
N MET A 40 12.51 -39.12 11.88
CA MET A 40 13.61 -38.28 11.41
C MET A 40 13.44 -36.86 11.92
N TYR A 41 14.51 -36.31 12.50
CA TYR A 41 14.55 -34.94 13.00
C TYR A 41 15.50 -34.09 12.17
N THR A 42 15.02 -32.93 11.74
CA THR A 42 15.83 -31.90 11.07
C THR A 42 16.69 -31.14 12.07
N ASP A 43 17.71 -30.41 11.60
CA ASP A 43 18.58 -29.61 12.48
C ASP A 43 17.79 -28.62 13.35
N GLU A 44 16.73 -28.00 12.80
CA GLU A 44 15.86 -27.10 13.57
C GLU A 44 15.13 -27.86 14.69
N GLN A 45 14.62 -29.05 14.41
CA GLN A 45 13.95 -29.89 15.40
C GLN A 45 14.92 -30.36 16.48
N ILE A 46 16.17 -30.64 16.12
CA ILE A 46 17.23 -30.96 17.09
C ILE A 46 17.52 -29.76 18.00
N GLU A 47 17.59 -28.54 17.46
CA GLU A 47 17.76 -27.34 18.27
C GLU A 47 16.56 -27.08 19.20
N ARG A 48 15.34 -27.35 18.75
CA ARG A 48 14.13 -27.30 19.61
C ARG A 48 14.20 -28.33 20.73
N ILE A 49 14.53 -29.58 20.43
CA ILE A 49 14.69 -30.66 21.42
C ILE A 49 15.75 -30.30 22.47
N LYS A 50 16.89 -29.77 22.02
CA LYS A 50 17.95 -29.29 22.89
C LYS A 50 17.46 -28.17 23.82
N THR A 51 16.75 -27.19 23.27
CA THR A 51 16.17 -26.08 24.04
C THR A 51 15.18 -26.58 25.09
N ILE A 52 14.27 -27.51 24.72
CA ILE A 52 13.32 -28.11 25.66
C ILE A 52 14.07 -28.81 26.81
N GLN A 53 15.11 -29.58 26.49
CA GLN A 53 15.88 -30.30 27.50
C GLN A 53 16.64 -29.37 28.45
N GLU A 54 17.21 -28.28 27.93
CA GLU A 54 17.88 -27.24 28.74
C GLU A 54 16.89 -26.60 29.73
N VAL A 55 15.70 -26.23 29.27
CA VAL A 55 14.66 -25.63 30.11
C VAL A 55 14.19 -26.61 31.19
N ILE A 56 13.91 -27.86 30.82
CA ILE A 56 13.47 -28.89 31.77
C ILE A 56 14.54 -29.15 32.84
N THR A 57 15.82 -29.21 32.43
CA THR A 57 16.93 -29.42 33.37
C THR A 57 17.03 -28.23 34.33
N ALA A 58 16.93 -27.00 33.83
CA ALA A 58 16.90 -25.81 34.68
C ALA A 58 15.70 -25.79 35.65
N GLN A 59 14.53 -26.28 35.24
CA GLN A 59 13.38 -26.44 36.13
C GLN A 59 13.65 -27.46 37.24
N ARG A 60 14.34 -28.57 36.93
CA ARG A 60 14.73 -29.59 37.92
C ARG A 60 15.75 -29.05 38.91
N GLU A 61 16.72 -28.24 38.46
CA GLU A 61 17.68 -27.55 39.33
C GLU A 61 17.01 -26.54 40.27
N LYS A 62 15.96 -25.85 39.79
CA LYS A 62 15.08 -24.99 40.61
C LYS A 62 14.22 -25.79 41.61
N GLY A 63 14.28 -27.12 41.61
CA GLY A 63 13.54 -28.00 42.52
C GLY A 63 12.11 -28.33 42.06
N MET A 64 11.74 -28.02 40.82
CA MET A 64 10.40 -28.34 40.32
C MET A 64 10.25 -29.84 40.05
N LYS A 65 9.24 -30.47 40.66
CA LYS A 65 8.95 -31.91 40.47
C LYS A 65 8.21 -32.23 39.17
N ARG A 66 7.44 -31.28 38.64
CA ARG A 66 6.70 -31.40 37.37
C ARG A 66 7.29 -30.42 36.37
N THR A 67 7.26 -30.77 35.09
CA THR A 67 7.69 -29.88 34.01
C THR A 67 6.61 -28.82 33.80
N ASP A 68 7.02 -27.56 33.85
CA ASP A 68 6.17 -26.45 33.44
C ASP A 68 6.31 -26.25 31.93
N TYR A 69 5.33 -26.77 31.19
CA TYR A 69 5.32 -26.68 29.74
C TYR A 69 5.03 -25.27 29.22
N ARG A 70 4.45 -24.38 30.03
CA ARG A 70 4.23 -22.98 29.61
C ARG A 70 5.55 -22.23 29.43
N GLU A 71 6.46 -22.38 30.40
CA GLU A 71 7.81 -21.80 30.29
C GLU A 71 8.57 -22.38 29.08
N VAL A 72 8.39 -23.66 28.78
CA VAL A 72 8.97 -24.29 27.58
C VAL A 72 8.39 -23.69 26.30
N GLU A 73 7.06 -23.55 26.22
CA GLU A 73 6.37 -22.96 25.06
C GLU A 73 6.78 -21.50 24.83
N ASP A 74 6.84 -20.69 25.90
CA ASP A 74 7.25 -19.29 25.82
C ASP A 74 8.69 -19.14 25.28
N ILE A 75 9.61 -19.99 25.75
CA ILE A 75 11.01 -19.96 25.31
C ILE A 75 11.14 -20.45 23.86
N LEU A 76 10.36 -21.47 23.47
CA LEU A 76 10.34 -21.93 22.09
C LEU A 76 9.76 -20.86 21.16
N LEU A 77 8.72 -20.14 21.60
CA LEU A 77 8.12 -19.05 20.84
C LEU A 77 9.10 -17.89 20.65
N ASP A 78 9.80 -17.49 21.71
CA ASP A 78 10.80 -16.42 21.68
C ASP A 78 11.98 -16.77 20.75
N ARG A 79 12.47 -18.02 20.81
CA ARG A 79 13.67 -18.45 20.07
C ARG A 79 13.40 -18.84 18.62
N PHE A 80 12.25 -19.43 18.30
CA PHE A 80 11.95 -19.98 16.97
C PHE A 80 10.81 -19.25 16.24
N GLY A 81 10.08 -18.34 16.88
CA GLY A 81 9.19 -17.38 16.22
C GLY A 81 7.95 -17.95 15.50
N GLY A 82 7.54 -19.19 15.82
CA GLY A 82 6.39 -19.84 15.19
C GLY A 82 5.38 -20.33 16.22
N MET A 83 4.09 -20.06 16.00
CA MET A 83 3.01 -20.71 16.76
C MET A 83 3.16 -22.21 16.57
N ILE A 84 3.28 -22.94 17.68
CA ILE A 84 3.21 -24.40 17.72
C ILE A 84 1.91 -24.80 17.04
N VAL A 85 2.00 -25.40 15.85
CA VAL A 85 0.83 -25.91 15.15
C VAL A 85 0.41 -27.15 15.92
N GLU A 86 -0.58 -26.99 16.81
CA GLU A 86 -1.25 -28.13 17.43
C GLU A 86 -1.72 -29.05 16.31
N ARG A 87 -1.16 -30.27 16.26
CA ARG A 87 -1.67 -31.31 15.39
C ARG A 87 -3.12 -31.56 15.81
N GLN A 88 -4.06 -31.23 14.92
CA GLN A 88 -5.43 -31.70 15.08
C GLN A 88 -5.40 -33.22 15.02
N GLU A 89 -5.43 -33.87 16.18
CA GLU A 89 -5.50 -35.32 16.27
C GLU A 89 -6.77 -35.81 15.56
N ASN A 90 -6.55 -36.77 14.65
CA ASN A 90 -7.57 -37.66 14.11
C ASN A 90 -8.88 -36.98 13.72
N ILE A 91 -8.96 -36.42 12.51
CA ILE A 91 -10.26 -36.35 11.85
C ILE A 91 -10.71 -37.81 11.70
N PRO A 92 -11.78 -38.26 12.39
CA PRO A 92 -12.25 -39.62 12.21
C PRO A 92 -12.63 -39.73 10.74
N ALA A 93 -11.94 -40.59 9.99
CA ALA A 93 -12.16 -40.84 8.57
C ALA A 93 -13.50 -41.58 8.39
N THR A 94 -14.58 -40.87 8.68
CA THR A 94 -15.95 -41.31 8.48
C THR A 94 -16.43 -40.76 7.15
N PRO A 95 -17.33 -41.45 6.45
CA PRO A 95 -17.91 -40.91 5.22
C PRO A 95 -18.50 -39.50 5.39
N GLU A 96 -19.02 -39.18 6.58
CA GLU A 96 -19.58 -37.85 6.90
C GLU A 96 -18.52 -36.74 6.98
N THR A 97 -17.35 -37.00 7.57
CA THR A 97 -16.26 -36.01 7.58
C THR A 97 -15.71 -35.78 6.18
N PHE A 98 -15.65 -36.81 5.35
CA PHE A 98 -15.28 -36.69 3.94
C PHE A 98 -16.30 -35.87 3.14
N ILE A 99 -17.60 -36.11 3.33
CA ILE A 99 -18.67 -35.31 2.71
C ILE A 99 -18.57 -33.83 3.13
N ASN A 100 -18.30 -33.57 4.40
CA ASN A 100 -18.12 -32.21 4.91
C ASN A 100 -16.85 -31.54 4.36
N LEU A 101 -15.77 -32.31 4.16
CA LEU A 101 -14.54 -31.82 3.53
C LEU A 101 -14.78 -31.47 2.06
N LEU A 102 -15.47 -32.34 1.31
CA LEU A 102 -15.84 -32.09 -0.08
C LEU A 102 -16.69 -30.82 -0.21
N LYS A 103 -17.69 -30.64 0.65
CA LYS A 103 -18.51 -29.41 0.68
C LYS A 103 -17.68 -28.16 1.00
N LYS A 104 -16.66 -28.27 1.87
CA LYS A 104 -15.76 -27.15 2.16
C LYS A 104 -14.85 -26.83 0.97
N LEU A 105 -14.31 -27.86 0.31
CA LEU A 105 -13.50 -27.71 -0.89
C LEU A 105 -14.30 -27.06 -2.03
N GLU A 106 -15.53 -27.51 -2.27
CA GLU A 106 -16.42 -26.94 -3.28
C GLU A 106 -16.73 -25.45 -2.99
N LYS A 107 -17.00 -25.11 -1.73
CA LYS A 107 -17.16 -23.70 -1.33
C LYS A 107 -15.88 -22.88 -1.50
N GLN A 108 -14.72 -23.45 -1.23
CA GLN A 108 -13.43 -22.79 -1.41
C GLN A 108 -13.12 -22.57 -2.89
N GLU A 109 -13.47 -23.53 -3.74
CA GLU A 109 -13.34 -23.41 -5.20
C GLU A 109 -14.24 -22.30 -5.75
N GLN A 110 -15.49 -22.22 -5.31
CA GLN A 110 -16.40 -21.12 -5.65
C GLN A 110 -15.86 -19.74 -5.21
N ALA A 111 -15.31 -19.64 -4.01
CA ALA A 111 -14.71 -18.40 -3.52
C ALA A 111 -13.48 -17.99 -4.35
N ASN A 112 -12.67 -18.96 -4.77
CA ASN A 112 -11.53 -18.71 -5.65
C ASN A 112 -11.97 -18.26 -7.05
N GLU A 113 -13.05 -18.81 -7.60
CA GLU A 113 -13.63 -18.39 -8.88
C GLU A 113 -14.08 -16.92 -8.81
N GLN A 114 -14.78 -16.54 -7.73
CA GLN A 114 -15.21 -15.16 -7.49
C GLN A 114 -14.03 -14.19 -7.35
N LEU A 115 -12.97 -14.60 -6.64
CA LEU A 115 -11.76 -13.79 -6.50
C LEU A 115 -11.07 -13.58 -7.86
N LYS A 116 -11.03 -14.62 -8.70
CA LYS A 116 -10.47 -14.55 -10.04
C LYS A 116 -11.27 -13.61 -10.95
N GLU A 117 -12.60 -13.64 -10.87
CA GLU A 117 -13.47 -12.71 -11.60
C GLU A 117 -13.29 -11.25 -11.13
N LEU A 118 -13.16 -11.03 -9.82
CA LEU A 118 -12.86 -9.72 -9.26
C LEU A 118 -11.50 -9.19 -9.73
N LEU A 119 -10.47 -10.05 -9.74
CA LEU A 119 -9.14 -9.70 -10.24
C LEU A 119 -9.16 -9.36 -11.75
N MET A 120 -9.89 -10.14 -12.57
CA MET A 120 -10.07 -9.83 -13.98
C MET A 120 -10.78 -8.49 -14.19
N THR A 121 -11.82 -8.21 -13.41
CA THR A 121 -12.56 -6.95 -13.47
C THR A 121 -11.69 -5.77 -13.07
N MET A 122 -10.89 -5.92 -12.01
CA MET A 122 -9.95 -4.91 -11.56
C MET A 122 -8.84 -4.66 -12.58
N ALA A 123 -8.27 -5.72 -13.17
CA ALA A 123 -7.26 -5.60 -14.22
C ALA A 123 -7.82 -4.86 -15.45
N LYS A 124 -9.04 -5.20 -15.87
CA LYS A 124 -9.70 -4.52 -16.99
C LYS A 124 -9.95 -3.04 -16.70
N SER A 125 -10.43 -2.72 -15.50
CA SER A 125 -10.63 -1.33 -15.06
C SER A 125 -9.32 -0.53 -14.99
N GLN A 126 -8.21 -1.16 -14.60
CA GLN A 126 -6.90 -0.48 -14.58
C GLN A 126 -6.37 -0.20 -15.98
N VAL A 127 -6.53 -1.15 -16.91
CA VAL A 127 -6.15 -0.94 -18.32
C VAL A 127 -6.98 0.18 -18.93
N GLU A 128 -8.30 0.15 -18.77
CA GLU A 128 -9.19 1.21 -19.28
C GLU A 128 -8.91 2.58 -18.62
N GLY A 129 -8.56 2.60 -17.34
CA GLY A 129 -8.14 3.82 -16.63
C GLY A 129 -6.83 4.39 -17.17
N ASN A 130 -5.83 3.54 -17.38
CA ASN A 130 -4.54 3.94 -17.93
C ASN A 130 -4.66 4.42 -19.37
N ASP A 131 -5.47 3.78 -20.20
CA ASP A 131 -5.71 4.21 -21.58
C ASP A 131 -6.33 5.61 -21.65
N ARG A 132 -7.29 5.91 -20.75
CA ARG A 132 -7.88 7.25 -20.64
C ARG A 132 -6.88 8.30 -20.18
N ILE A 133 -6.01 7.96 -19.22
CA ILE A 133 -4.95 8.85 -18.76
C ILE A 133 -3.96 9.13 -19.90
N HIS A 134 -3.56 8.11 -20.66
CA HIS A 134 -2.68 8.28 -21.80
C HIS A 134 -3.30 9.14 -22.90
N GLN A 135 -4.58 8.93 -23.24
CA GLN A 135 -5.29 9.78 -24.21
C GLN A 135 -5.37 11.24 -23.74
N ALA A 136 -5.73 11.48 -22.48
CA ALA A 136 -5.79 12.83 -21.92
C ALA A 136 -4.41 13.52 -21.89
N LEU A 137 -3.33 12.77 -21.62
CA LEU A 137 -1.96 13.29 -21.69
C LEU A 137 -1.59 13.66 -23.12
N VAL A 138 -1.89 12.82 -24.10
CA VAL A 138 -1.62 13.11 -25.53
C VAL A 138 -2.37 14.35 -25.99
N GLU A 139 -3.67 14.46 -25.68
CA GLU A 139 -4.48 15.63 -26.03
C GLU A 139 -3.97 16.91 -25.36
N ASN A 140 -3.60 16.85 -24.08
CA ASN A 140 -3.04 18.00 -23.38
C ASN A 140 -1.66 18.40 -23.92
N THR A 141 -0.80 17.43 -24.27
CA THR A 141 0.49 17.74 -24.90
C THR A 141 0.31 18.38 -26.28
N ALA A 142 -0.66 17.92 -27.08
CA ALA A 142 -0.96 18.52 -28.37
C ALA A 142 -1.45 19.97 -28.23
N LYS A 143 -2.36 20.24 -27.27
CA LYS A 143 -2.81 21.61 -26.96
C LYS A 143 -1.67 22.50 -26.49
N GLN A 144 -0.80 22.00 -25.62
CA GLN A 144 0.39 22.76 -25.18
C GLN A 144 1.35 23.06 -26.33
N GLU A 145 1.53 22.14 -27.30
CA GLU A 145 2.33 22.40 -28.49
C GLU A 145 1.72 23.47 -29.40
N GLU A 146 0.39 23.47 -29.58
CA GLU A 146 -0.32 24.51 -30.32
C GLU A 146 -0.20 25.88 -29.63
N GLU A 147 -0.45 25.96 -28.33
CA GLU A 147 -0.27 27.21 -27.55
C GLU A 147 1.18 27.71 -27.64
N MET A 148 2.16 26.81 -27.54
CA MET A 148 3.59 27.17 -27.68
C MET A 148 3.94 27.64 -29.09
N LYS A 149 3.24 27.17 -30.12
CA LYS A 149 3.39 27.62 -31.50
C LYS A 149 2.80 29.01 -31.68
N GLU A 150 1.59 29.25 -31.17
CA GLU A 150 0.97 30.59 -31.18
C GLU A 150 1.83 31.61 -30.44
N ILE A 151 2.37 31.24 -29.26
CA ILE A 151 3.28 32.10 -28.50
C ILE A 151 4.56 32.41 -29.31
N ARG A 152 5.09 31.44 -30.08
CA ARG A 152 6.23 31.70 -30.97
C ARG A 152 5.88 32.67 -32.09
N GLU A 153 4.74 32.49 -32.75
CA GLU A 153 4.28 33.37 -33.83
C GLU A 153 4.06 34.81 -33.33
N VAL A 154 3.45 34.96 -32.14
CA VAL A 154 3.30 36.26 -31.48
C VAL A 154 4.66 36.87 -31.13
N ARG A 155 5.61 36.07 -30.61
CA ARG A 155 6.98 36.55 -30.32
C ARG A 155 7.70 37.00 -31.59
N GLU A 156 7.58 36.27 -32.69
CA GLU A 156 8.17 36.67 -33.98
C GLU A 156 7.56 37.97 -34.51
N MET A 157 6.25 38.13 -34.38
CA MET A 157 5.56 39.36 -34.75
C MET A 157 6.02 40.55 -33.90
N ILE A 158 6.16 40.37 -32.58
CA ILE A 158 6.70 41.41 -31.68
C ILE A 158 8.15 41.77 -32.04
N ILE A 159 8.99 40.78 -32.37
CA ILE A 159 10.37 41.02 -32.80
C ILE A 159 10.41 41.83 -34.10
N GLY A 160 9.54 41.52 -35.07
CA GLY A 160 9.40 42.29 -36.30
C GLY A 160 8.99 43.74 -36.03
N LEU A 161 7.95 43.94 -35.22
CA LEU A 161 7.48 45.27 -34.82
C LEU A 161 8.56 46.07 -34.07
N ASN A 162 9.33 45.42 -33.19
CA ASN A 162 10.44 46.06 -32.46
C ASN A 162 11.63 46.41 -33.37
N LYS A 163 11.89 45.66 -34.44
CA LYS A 163 12.92 46.01 -35.44
C LYS A 163 12.51 47.18 -36.31
N ASP A 164 11.21 47.30 -36.62
CA ASP A 164 10.67 48.39 -37.44
C ASP A 164 10.41 49.67 -36.63
N LEU A 165 10.26 49.57 -35.31
CA LEU A 165 10.09 50.70 -34.40
C LEU A 165 11.20 51.76 -34.53
N PRO A 166 12.51 51.43 -34.45
CA PRO A 166 13.59 52.42 -34.55
C PRO A 166 13.64 53.09 -35.94
N ALA A 167 13.29 52.39 -37.02
CA ALA A 167 13.21 52.95 -38.37
C ALA A 167 12.03 53.94 -38.50
N ARG A 168 10.86 53.59 -37.96
CA ARG A 168 9.69 54.48 -37.96
C ARG A 168 9.85 55.69 -37.04
N THR A 169 10.46 55.55 -35.87
CA THR A 169 10.75 56.69 -34.99
C THR A 169 11.81 57.61 -35.58
N SER A 170 12.84 57.08 -36.24
CA SER A 170 13.86 57.91 -36.90
C SER A 170 13.32 58.62 -38.15
N GLU A 171 12.37 58.02 -38.87
CA GLU A 171 11.69 58.66 -40.00
C GLU A 171 10.66 59.73 -39.55
N ALA A 172 9.94 59.48 -38.44
CA ALA A 172 9.02 60.45 -37.82
C ALA A 172 9.74 61.66 -37.20
N LEU A 173 10.93 61.45 -36.61
CA LEU A 173 11.79 62.54 -36.14
C LEU A 173 12.42 63.36 -37.29
N ARG A 174 12.63 62.75 -38.47
CA ARG A 174 13.16 63.45 -39.66
C ARG A 174 12.11 64.26 -40.42
N LYS A 175 10.83 63.89 -40.37
CA LYS A 175 9.74 64.59 -41.08
C LYS A 175 9.01 65.66 -40.24
N GLY A 176 9.45 65.89 -39.00
CA GLY A 176 8.73 66.69 -38.02
C GLY A 176 7.53 65.91 -37.48
N LEU A 177 7.35 65.90 -36.15
CA LEU A 177 6.21 65.22 -35.54
C LEU A 177 4.91 65.77 -36.14
N PRO A 178 4.06 64.95 -36.78
CA PRO A 178 2.67 65.33 -36.96
C PRO A 178 2.05 65.44 -35.56
N GLU A 179 1.25 66.47 -35.33
CA GLU A 179 0.42 66.57 -34.13
C GLU A 179 -0.30 65.23 -33.94
N ALA A 180 -0.23 64.69 -32.72
CA ALA A 180 -0.89 63.44 -32.37
C ALA A 180 -2.33 63.47 -32.91
N PRO A 181 -2.80 62.43 -33.62
CA PRO A 181 -4.18 62.40 -34.06
C PRO A 181 -5.04 62.57 -32.80
N ALA A 182 -5.78 63.67 -32.74
CA ALA A 182 -6.73 63.90 -31.67
C ALA A 182 -7.72 62.73 -31.72
N ILE A 183 -7.51 61.77 -30.83
CA ILE A 183 -8.42 60.65 -30.60
C ILE A 183 -9.78 61.30 -30.38
N SER A 184 -10.78 60.97 -31.21
CA SER A 184 -12.11 61.57 -31.03
C SER A 184 -12.59 61.24 -29.61
N LYS A 185 -13.36 62.13 -28.97
CA LYS A 185 -13.88 61.89 -27.61
C LYS A 185 -14.50 60.49 -27.46
N GLU A 186 -15.16 60.00 -28.50
CA GLU A 186 -15.75 58.66 -28.53
C GLU A 186 -14.71 57.54 -28.45
N GLN A 187 -13.57 57.65 -29.15
CA GLN A 187 -12.50 56.65 -29.09
C GLN A 187 -11.73 56.69 -27.77
N ALA A 188 -11.63 57.86 -27.12
CA ALA A 188 -11.06 57.96 -25.78
C ALA A 188 -12.01 57.32 -24.75
N ASP A 189 -13.32 57.56 -24.87
CA ASP A 189 -14.33 57.01 -23.97
C ASP A 189 -14.47 55.48 -24.10
N THR A 190 -14.29 54.91 -25.30
CA THR A 190 -14.27 53.44 -25.47
C THR A 190 -13.07 52.80 -24.78
N VAL A 191 -11.86 53.35 -24.97
CA VAL A 191 -10.65 52.82 -24.33
C VAL A 191 -10.70 52.96 -22.80
N ILE A 192 -11.31 54.04 -22.29
CA ILE A 192 -11.52 54.22 -20.85
C ILE A 192 -12.52 53.17 -20.32
N LYS A 193 -13.62 52.92 -21.03
CA LYS A 193 -14.60 51.88 -20.66
C LYS A 193 -13.99 50.48 -20.69
N GLU A 194 -13.22 50.15 -21.72
CA GLU A 194 -12.53 48.86 -21.83
C GLU A 194 -11.52 48.66 -20.69
N ASN A 195 -10.73 49.68 -20.36
CA ASN A 195 -9.81 49.61 -19.22
C ASN A 195 -10.54 49.47 -17.88
N GLN A 196 -11.68 50.12 -17.71
CA GLN A 196 -12.52 49.95 -16.51
C GLN A 196 -13.11 48.55 -16.43
N SER A 197 -13.56 47.99 -17.56
CA SER A 197 -14.08 46.61 -17.65
C SER A 197 -12.99 45.59 -17.31
N LEU A 198 -11.81 45.71 -17.92
CA LEU A 198 -10.66 44.84 -17.65
C LEU A 198 -10.24 44.91 -16.18
N LYS A 199 -10.31 46.09 -15.55
CA LYS A 199 -10.01 46.24 -14.13
C LYS A 199 -11.02 45.52 -13.23
N GLN A 200 -12.29 45.50 -13.62
CA GLN A 200 -13.33 44.73 -12.91
C GLN A 200 -13.12 43.22 -13.09
N GLU A 201 -12.79 42.77 -14.29
CA GLU A 201 -12.53 41.36 -14.60
C GLU A 201 -11.32 40.83 -13.82
N VAL A 202 -10.22 41.60 -13.76
CA VAL A 202 -9.05 41.26 -12.94
C VAL A 202 -9.38 41.21 -11.45
N GLN A 203 -10.25 42.08 -10.95
CA GLN A 203 -10.71 42.00 -9.55
C GLN A 203 -11.55 40.75 -9.29
N LEU A 204 -12.35 40.32 -10.26
CA LEU A 204 -13.19 39.14 -10.15
C LEU A 204 -12.34 37.87 -10.20
N MET A 205 -11.37 37.80 -11.12
CA MET A 205 -10.39 36.70 -11.17
C MET A 205 -9.59 36.58 -9.87
N LYS A 206 -9.21 37.70 -9.24
CA LYS A 206 -8.54 37.66 -7.92
C LYS A 206 -9.42 37.02 -6.85
N LYS A 207 -10.72 37.36 -6.79
CA LYS A 207 -11.65 36.75 -5.83
C LYS A 207 -11.82 35.25 -6.05
N VAL A 208 -11.93 34.82 -7.31
CA VAL A 208 -12.04 33.39 -7.65
C VAL A 208 -10.76 32.65 -7.24
N LEU A 209 -9.59 33.26 -7.45
CA LEU A 209 -8.33 32.67 -7.02
C LEU A 209 -8.23 32.52 -5.50
N ASP A 210 -8.65 33.54 -4.74
CA ASP A 210 -8.68 33.49 -3.27
C ASP A 210 -9.64 32.40 -2.76
N GLU A 211 -10.80 32.22 -3.41
CA GLU A 211 -11.77 31.18 -3.08
C GLU A 211 -11.24 29.76 -3.36
N VAL A 212 -10.56 29.57 -4.50
CA VAL A 212 -9.91 28.30 -4.83
C VAL A 212 -8.78 27.98 -3.83
N LEU A 213 -7.99 28.98 -3.41
CA LEU A 213 -6.94 28.78 -2.42
C LEU A 213 -7.51 28.36 -1.05
N LEU A 214 -8.60 28.99 -0.60
CA LEU A 214 -9.31 28.59 0.61
C LEU A 214 -9.81 27.15 0.52
N GLN A 215 -10.34 26.75 -0.63
CA GLN A 215 -10.87 25.40 -0.83
C GLN A 215 -9.75 24.33 -0.83
N ILE A 216 -8.58 24.67 -1.39
CA ILE A 216 -7.39 23.81 -1.31
C ILE A 216 -6.91 23.66 0.14
N GLU A 217 -6.93 24.73 0.93
CA GLU A 217 -6.55 24.68 2.35
C GLU A 217 -7.53 23.83 3.17
N GLU A 218 -8.85 24.01 2.97
CA GLU A 218 -9.87 23.17 3.62
C GLU A 218 -9.72 21.69 3.25
N ASP A 219 -9.48 21.39 1.97
CA ASP A 219 -9.32 20.00 1.52
C ASP A 219 -8.04 19.38 2.09
N ARG A 220 -6.97 20.19 2.25
CA ARG A 220 -5.74 19.75 2.91
C ARG A 220 -5.94 19.48 4.40
N GLU A 221 -6.70 20.31 5.11
CA GLU A 221 -7.05 20.06 6.52
C GLU A 221 -7.94 18.82 6.69
N LYS A 222 -8.93 18.63 5.81
CA LYS A 222 -9.76 17.41 5.78
C LYS A 222 -8.87 16.19 5.55
N GLN A 223 -7.97 16.21 4.57
CA GLN A 223 -7.05 15.09 4.32
C GLN A 223 -6.10 14.82 5.51
N ALA A 224 -5.62 15.85 6.20
CA ALA A 224 -4.81 15.70 7.41
C ALA A 224 -5.61 15.07 8.57
N SER A 225 -6.88 15.43 8.73
CA SER A 225 -7.76 14.81 9.73
C SER A 225 -8.09 13.33 9.45
N PHE A 226 -8.19 12.94 8.18
CA PHE A 226 -8.35 11.54 7.78
C PHE A 226 -7.09 10.68 7.95
N GLN A 227 -5.89 11.29 7.95
CA GLN A 227 -4.64 10.58 8.25
C GLN A 227 -4.32 10.49 9.75
N ALA A 228 -4.92 11.33 10.59
CA ALA A 228 -4.72 11.34 12.05
C ALA A 228 -5.71 10.45 12.84
N ALA A 229 -6.76 9.91 12.20
CA ALA A 229 -7.72 8.99 12.83
C ALA A 229 -7.77 7.66 12.06
N PRO A 230 -6.88 6.71 12.39
CA PRO A 230 -7.34 5.60 13.23
C PRO A 230 -6.22 5.04 14.13
N ALA A 231 -6.19 5.42 15.40
CA ALA A 231 -5.38 4.70 16.40
C ALA A 231 -6.14 4.30 17.68
N GLU A 232 -7.30 4.90 18.00
CA GLU A 232 -7.91 4.68 19.33
C GLU A 232 -9.32 4.06 19.40
N GLU A 233 -10.09 3.95 18.31
CA GLU A 233 -11.49 3.46 18.43
C GLU A 233 -11.77 2.02 17.97
N GLN A 234 -10.88 1.37 17.23
CA GLN A 234 -11.16 0.00 16.74
C GLN A 234 -11.00 -1.12 17.78
N LYS A 235 -10.43 -0.84 18.97
CA LYS A 235 -10.25 -1.88 20.01
C LYS A 235 -11.47 -2.13 20.89
N LYS A 236 -12.50 -1.28 20.86
CA LYS A 236 -13.70 -1.45 21.72
C LYS A 236 -14.85 -2.20 21.05
N GLY A 237 -14.93 -2.22 19.71
CA GLY A 237 -16.05 -2.84 18.99
C GLY A 237 -15.91 -4.36 18.73
N PHE A 238 -14.68 -4.87 18.63
CA PHE A 238 -14.46 -6.26 18.25
C PHE A 238 -14.67 -7.24 19.42
N PHE A 239 -14.18 -6.92 20.62
CA PHE A 239 -14.31 -7.80 21.79
C PHE A 239 -15.71 -7.81 22.40
N ALA A 240 -16.46 -6.70 22.29
CA ALA A 240 -17.83 -6.61 22.81
C ALA A 240 -18.84 -7.47 22.02
N ARG A 241 -18.50 -7.89 20.79
CA ARG A 241 -19.39 -8.67 19.91
C ARG A 241 -19.13 -10.19 19.97
N ILE A 242 -18.01 -10.60 20.56
CA ILE A 242 -17.62 -12.02 20.68
C ILE A 242 -17.90 -12.55 22.09
N PHE A 243 -17.86 -11.70 23.12
CA PHE A 243 -17.99 -12.11 24.53
C PHE A 243 -19.19 -11.47 25.26
N GLY A 244 -20.14 -10.88 24.53
CA GLY A 244 -21.38 -10.33 25.06
C GLY A 244 -22.59 -11.17 24.69
#